data_AF-A0A5K0VV13-F1
#
_entry.id   AF-A0A5K0VV13-F1
#
_cell.length_a   1.000
_cell.length_b   1.000
_cell.length_c   1.000
_cell.angle_alpha   90.00
_cell.angle_beta   90.00
_cell.angle_gamma   90.00
#
_symmetry.space_group_name_H-M   'P 1'
#
loop_
_entity.id
_entity.type
_entity.pdbx_description
1 polymer ?
#
loop_
_entity_poly.entity_id
_entity_poly.type
_entity_poly.pdbx_seq_one_letter_code
_entity_poly.pdbx_strand_id
1 'polypeptide(L)'
;ATFEDSLLEEAIARNHSTTKEAVQVGESAGVYRVILTHFSQRYPKIPVVDETHMNTCIGFDMMSVNVADLPVLPKVMPFLKLLFRNEMVADETDESLTAESY
;
A
#
# COMPACT_ATOMS: atom_id res chain seq x y z
N ALA A 1 4.48 -4.02 -3.33
CA ALA A 1 3.98 -3.26 -2.18
C ALA A 1 3.15 -4.17 -1.28
N THR A 2 3.63 -5.39 -1.03
CA THR A 2 2.85 -6.40 -0.31
C THR A 2 3.07 -6.33 1.19
N PHE A 3 4.24 -5.82 1.59
CA PHE A 3 4.63 -5.63 2.99
C PHE A 3 4.71 -4.15 3.34
N GLU A 4 4.47 -3.84 4.62
CA GLU A 4 4.78 -2.55 5.20
C GLU A 4 6.29 -2.34 5.29
N ASP A 5 6.72 -1.09 5.38
CA ASP A 5 8.15 -0.75 5.41
C ASP A 5 8.86 -1.27 6.67
N SER A 6 8.11 -1.51 7.75
CA SER A 6 8.58 -2.11 9.00
C SER A 6 8.93 -3.61 8.85
N LEU A 7 8.38 -4.28 7.83
CA LEU A 7 8.50 -5.73 7.59
C LEU A 7 9.52 -6.05 6.49
N LEU A 8 10.59 -5.25 6.37
CA LEU A 8 11.60 -5.40 5.32
C LEU A 8 12.23 -6.80 5.29
N GLU A 9 12.55 -7.38 6.44
CA GLU A 9 13.17 -8.71 6.51
C GLU A 9 12.23 -9.81 6.00
N GLU A 10 10.92 -9.72 6.30
CA GLU A 10 9.94 -10.67 5.78
C GLU A 10 9.74 -10.49 4.26
N ALA A 11 9.74 -9.23 3.79
CA ALA A 11 9.66 -8.92 2.37
C ALA A 11 10.82 -9.56 1.60
N ILE A 12 12.05 -9.46 2.11
CA ILE A 12 13.24 -10.11 1.54
C ILE A 12 13.09 -11.63 1.58
N ALA A 13 12.74 -12.20 2.73
CA ALA A 13 12.62 -13.65 2.91
C ALA A 13 11.58 -14.27 1.94
N ARG A 14 10.53 -13.52 1.61
CA ARG A 14 9.44 -13.96 0.73
C ARG A 14 9.54 -13.42 -0.70
N ASN A 15 10.66 -12.76 -1.05
CA ASN A 15 10.91 -12.16 -2.36
C ASN A 15 9.79 -11.22 -2.85
N HIS A 16 9.27 -10.39 -1.95
CA HIS A 16 8.24 -9.39 -2.24
C HIS A 16 8.81 -7.98 -1.97
N SER A 17 8.20 -6.96 -2.58
CA SER A 17 8.56 -5.56 -2.29
C SER A 17 7.73 -4.98 -1.14
N THR A 18 8.37 -4.16 -0.31
CA THR A 18 7.71 -3.21 0.58
C THR A 18 6.93 -2.14 -0.20
N THR A 19 6.15 -1.33 0.50
CA THR A 19 5.44 -0.20 -0.11
C THR A 19 6.42 0.85 -0.60
N LYS A 20 7.39 1.24 0.22
CA LYS A 20 8.41 2.24 -0.13
C LYS A 20 9.30 1.82 -1.29
N GLU A 21 9.74 0.56 -1.34
CA GLU A 21 10.53 0.08 -2.50
C GLU A 21 9.76 0.21 -3.81
N ALA A 22 8.47 -0.16 -3.81
CA ALA A 22 7.64 -0.05 -5.01
C ALA A 22 7.47 1.42 -5.47
N VAL A 23 7.32 2.34 -4.51
CA VAL A 23 7.23 3.78 -4.80
C VAL A 23 8.56 4.32 -5.33
N GLN A 24 9.68 4.00 -4.69
CA GLN A 24 11.02 4.44 -5.11
C GLN A 24 11.40 3.94 -6.50
N VAL A 25 11.02 2.71 -6.85
CA VAL A 25 11.20 2.19 -8.21
C VAL A 25 10.39 3.02 -9.22
N GLY A 26 9.15 3.39 -8.89
CA GLY A 26 8.34 4.27 -9.73
C GLY A 26 8.96 5.66 -9.93
N GLU A 27 9.44 6.27 -8.84
CA GLU A 27 10.10 7.58 -8.90
C GLU A 27 11.39 7.56 -9.73
N SER A 28 12.26 6.57 -9.50
CA SER A 28 13.52 6.43 -10.24
C SER A 28 13.31 6.13 -11.73
N ALA A 29 12.20 5.47 -12.08
CA ALA A 29 11.80 5.25 -13.46
C ALA A 29 11.18 6.49 -14.13
N GLY A 30 10.93 7.58 -13.39
CA GLY A 30 10.36 8.81 -13.92
C GLY A 30 8.94 8.64 -14.45
N VAL A 31 8.16 7.71 -13.89
CA VAL A 31 6.81 7.43 -14.38
C VAL A 31 5.85 8.56 -14.05
N TYR A 32 4.87 8.78 -14.92
CA TYR A 32 3.84 9.80 -14.71
C TYR A 32 3.00 9.53 -13.46
N ARG A 33 2.65 8.25 -13.21
CA ARG A 33 1.80 7.85 -12.09
C ARG A 33 2.12 6.43 -11.65
N VAL A 34 2.12 6.20 -10.35
CA VAL A 34 2.26 4.89 -9.71
C VAL A 34 0.91 4.47 -9.13
N ILE A 35 0.42 3.29 -9.54
CA ILE A 35 -0.75 2.64 -8.95
C ILE A 35 -0.26 1.37 -8.27
N LEU A 36 -0.30 1.35 -6.95
CA LEU A 36 0.12 0.20 -6.14
C LEU A 36 -1.02 -0.82 -6.10
N THR A 37 -0.68 -2.09 -6.25
CA THR A 37 -1.62 -3.23 -6.23
C THR A 37 -0.97 -4.43 -5.54
N HIS A 38 -1.68 -5.56 -5.48
CA HIS A 38 -1.22 -6.82 -4.92
C HIS A 38 -0.81 -6.69 -3.44
N PHE A 39 -1.73 -6.17 -2.64
CA PHE A 39 -1.60 -6.07 -1.19
C PHE A 39 -1.96 -7.39 -0.52
N SER A 40 -1.24 -7.74 0.56
CA SER A 40 -1.66 -8.84 1.42
C SER A 40 -2.95 -8.45 2.13
N GLN A 41 -3.92 -9.35 2.16
CA GLN A 41 -5.19 -9.14 2.89
C GLN A 41 -5.04 -9.20 4.40
N ARG A 42 -3.88 -9.62 4.89
CA ARG A 42 -3.53 -9.71 6.33
C ARG A 42 -3.05 -8.39 6.92
N TYR A 43 -2.82 -7.39 6.07
CA TYR A 43 -2.40 -6.05 6.50
C TYR A 43 -3.51 -5.05 6.15
N PRO A 44 -3.47 -3.85 6.76
CA PRO A 44 -4.47 -2.83 6.50
C PRO A 44 -4.64 -2.55 5.00
N LYS A 45 -5.89 -2.45 4.53
CA LYS A 45 -6.18 -2.35 3.08
C LYS A 45 -5.61 -1.10 2.41
N ILE A 46 -5.31 -0.06 3.20
CA ILE A 46 -4.69 1.17 2.73
C ILE A 46 -3.33 1.31 3.41
N PRO A 47 -2.21 1.07 2.71
CA PRO A 47 -0.89 1.35 3.26
C PRO A 47 -0.71 2.85 3.53
N VAL A 48 0.09 3.15 4.55
CA VAL A 48 0.49 4.53 4.87
C VAL A 48 1.49 5.01 3.82
N VAL A 49 0.99 5.68 2.78
CA VAL A 49 1.82 6.38 1.81
C VAL A 49 2.02 7.82 2.27
N ASP A 50 3.28 8.22 2.42
CA ASP A 50 3.69 9.59 2.74
C ASP A 50 3.23 10.57 1.65
N GLU A 51 2.73 11.73 2.06
CA GLU A 51 2.18 12.78 1.17
C GLU A 51 3.23 13.37 0.23
N THR A 52 4.51 13.16 0.54
CA THR A 52 5.65 13.51 -0.32
C THR A 52 5.59 12.83 -1.70
N HIS A 53 4.97 11.66 -1.81
CA HIS A 53 4.88 10.88 -3.04
C HIS A 53 3.56 11.14 -3.79
N MET A 54 3.33 12.39 -4.18
CA MET A 54 2.08 12.87 -4.79
C MET A 54 1.68 12.17 -6.12
N ASN A 55 2.58 11.42 -6.75
CA ASN A 55 2.32 10.63 -7.95
C ASN A 55 1.89 9.18 -7.67
N THR A 56 1.63 8.82 -6.40
CA THR A 56 1.27 7.46 -5.97
C THR A 56 -0.20 7.34 -5.53
N CYS A 57 -0.83 6.21 -5.82
CA CYS A 57 -2.18 5.85 -5.37
C CYS A 57 -2.30 4.35 -5.15
N ILE A 58 -3.37 3.95 -4.47
CA ILE A 58 -3.68 2.56 -4.12
C ILE A 58 -4.81 2.07 -5.05
N GLY A 59 -4.61 0.91 -5.66
CA GLY A 59 -5.62 0.20 -6.44
C GLY A 59 -6.51 -0.65 -5.55
N PHE A 60 -7.81 -0.69 -5.87
CA PHE A 60 -8.79 -1.54 -5.20
C PHE A 60 -9.35 -2.59 -6.18
N ASP A 61 -9.87 -3.69 -5.64
CA ASP A 61 -10.58 -4.67 -6.45
C ASP A 61 -11.74 -4.01 -7.19
N MET A 62 -11.88 -4.33 -8.48
CA MET A 62 -12.86 -3.73 -9.39
C MET A 62 -12.70 -2.22 -9.62
N MET A 63 -11.58 -1.61 -9.20
CA MET A 63 -11.26 -0.23 -9.55
C MET A 63 -11.03 -0.09 -11.06
N SER A 64 -11.75 0.84 -11.68
CA SER A 64 -11.54 1.24 -13.07
C SER A 64 -11.26 2.74 -13.12
N VAL A 65 -10.27 3.12 -13.91
CA VAL A 65 -9.80 4.50 -14.03
C VAL A 65 -9.57 4.81 -15.49
N ASN A 66 -10.10 5.94 -15.96
CA ASN A 66 -9.73 6.47 -17.25
C ASN A 66 -8.33 7.10 -17.15
N VAL A 67 -7.48 6.86 -18.15
CA VAL A 67 -6.14 7.47 -18.24
C VAL A 67 -6.21 9.00 -18.18
N ALA A 68 -7.26 9.61 -18.72
CA ALA A 68 -7.49 11.06 -18.64
C ALA A 68 -7.69 11.58 -17.21
N ASP A 69 -8.13 10.72 -16.28
CA ASP A 69 -8.43 11.07 -14.89
C ASP A 69 -7.24 10.83 -13.92
N LEU A 70 -6.12 10.30 -14.40
CA LEU A 70 -4.90 10.12 -13.61
C LEU A 70 -4.40 11.38 -12.86
N PRO A 71 -4.53 12.62 -13.39
CA PRO A 71 -4.18 13.83 -12.63
C PRO A 71 -5.05 14.03 -11.37
N VAL A 72 -6.25 13.45 -11.33
CA VAL A 72 -7.21 13.61 -10.24
C VAL A 72 -6.98 12.57 -9.14
N LEU A 73 -6.46 11.39 -9.48
CA LEU A 73 -6.27 10.29 -8.52
C LEU A 73 -5.58 10.67 -7.19
N PRO A 74 -4.49 11.46 -7.15
CA PRO A 74 -3.88 11.83 -5.87
C PRO A 74 -4.84 12.60 -4.96
N LYS A 75 -5.72 13.41 -5.54
CA LYS A 75 -6.69 14.23 -4.80
C LYS A 75 -7.80 13.39 -4.16
N VAL A 76 -8.00 12.15 -4.63
CA VAL A 76 -9.00 11.23 -4.09
C VAL A 76 -8.47 10.49 -2.85
N MET A 77 -7.14 10.34 -2.72
CA MET A 77 -6.51 9.58 -1.65
C MET A 77 -6.91 9.98 -0.22
N PRO A 78 -7.04 11.28 0.14
CA PRO A 78 -7.49 11.67 1.49
C PRO A 78 -8.90 11.16 1.81
N PHE A 79 -9.80 11.14 0.82
CA PHE A 79 -11.17 10.66 0.99
C PHE A 79 -11.21 9.14 1.16
N LEU A 80 -10.34 8.41 0.43
CA LEU A 80 -10.20 6.96 0.59
C LEU A 80 -9.63 6.61 1.97
N LYS A 81 -8.61 7.32 2.44
CA LYS A 81 -8.07 7.18 3.81
C LYS A 81 -9.17 7.38 4.86
N LEU A 82 -10.08 8.35 4.65
CA LEU A 82 -11.21 8.58 5.54
C LEU A 82 -12.25 7.45 5.47
N LEU A 83 -12.62 7.01 4.25
CA LEU A 83 -13.62 5.97 4.03
C LEU A 83 -13.22 4.64 4.66
N PHE A 84 -11.94 4.27 4.56
CA PHE A 84 -11.39 3.01 5.03
C PHE A 84 -10.65 3.14 6.37
N ARG A 85 -10.88 4.23 7.12
CA ARG A 85 -10.16 4.50 8.38
C ARG A 85 -10.16 3.34 9.37
N ASN A 86 -11.26 2.58 9.45
CA ASN A 86 -11.37 1.44 10.36
C ASN A 86 -10.60 0.20 9.86
N GLU A 87 -10.42 0.08 8.55
CA GLU A 87 -9.62 -0.98 7.92
C GLU A 87 -8.12 -0.62 7.84
N MET A 88 -7.77 0.61 8.25
CA MET A 88 -6.38 1.06 8.46
C MET A 88 -5.84 0.70 9.85
N VAL A 89 -6.71 0.30 10.79
CA VAL A 89 -6.39 0.11 12.23
C VAL A 89 -6.44 -1.36 12.65
N ALA A 90 -6.97 -2.25 11.80
CA ALA A 90 -7.13 -3.67 12.14
C ALA A 90 -5.89 -4.49 11.77
N ASP A 91 -5.02 -4.74 12.77
CA ASP A 91 -4.55 -6.09 13.21
C ASP A 91 -3.28 -6.02 14.11
N GLU A 92 -3.25 -5.15 15.11
CA GLU A 92 -2.28 -5.29 16.22
C GLU A 92 -2.64 -6.45 17.19
N THR A 93 -3.79 -7.12 17.01
CA THR A 93 -4.35 -8.04 18.02
C THR A 93 -4.15 -9.54 17.78
N ASP A 94 -3.66 -10.00 16.61
CA ASP A 94 -3.57 -11.45 16.32
C ASP A 94 -2.15 -12.05 16.31
N GLU A 95 -1.10 -11.27 16.64
CA GLU A 95 0.28 -11.79 16.70
C GLU A 95 0.71 -12.34 18.07
N SER A 96 -0.14 -12.27 19.11
CA SER A 96 0.21 -12.82 20.43
C SER A 96 -0.13 -14.31 20.62
N LEU A 97 -0.74 -14.99 19.65
CA LEU A 97 -1.24 -16.37 19.82
C LEU A 97 -0.55 -17.45 18.97
N THR A 98 0.37 -17.10 18.06
CA THR A 98 0.99 -18.09 17.15
C THR A 98 2.47 -18.41 17.43
N ALA A 99 3.12 -17.68 18.35
CA ALA A 99 4.54 -17.89 18.67
C ALA A 99 4.81 -18.92 19.79
N GLU A 100 3.78 -19.43 20.50
CA GLU A 100 3.96 -20.41 21.61
C GLU A 100 3.66 -21.87 21.23
N SER A 101 3.53 -22.19 19.95
CA SER A 101 3.38 -23.59 19.52
C SER A 101 4.32 -23.90 18.36
N TYR A 102 5.59 -24.15 18.66
CA TYR A 102 6.43 -25.21 18.09
C TYR A 102 7.77 -25.29 18.83
#